data_AF-A0A800ESA9-F1
#
_entry.id   AF-A0A800ESA9-F1
#
_cell.length_a   1.000
_cell.length_b   1.000
_cell.length_c   1.000
_cell.angle_alpha   90.00
_cell.angle_beta   90.00
_cell.angle_gamma   90.00
#
_symmetry.space_group_name_H-M   'P 1'
#
loop_
_entity.id
_entity.type
_entity.pdbx_description
1 polymer ?
#
loop_
_entity_poly.entity_id
_entity_poly.type
_entity_poly.pdbx_seq_one_letter_code
_entity_poly.pdbx_strand_id
1 'polypeptide(L)'
;MFNSIRSRIIVILTMLGISLGYLYANQIKLGLDLQGGMHLVLEVEDPEGTLTSEARADAIDRAERILRTRIDEFGVEEPLIQKVGADRIIVELPGNTDESRAKNLIQQSAFLEFKLVLPVSELESALARIDRQIVGVLGEDVLREMGQDAEGPSQDVQNLIFGGQAADTLAADSADAAAEEQEEQLAMLAAHAAHEAGQRAVAEQRA
;
A
#
# COMPACT_ATOMS: atom_id res chain seq x y z
N MET A 1 56.08 -50.38 17.85
CA MET A 1 56.32 -49.13 18.62
C MET A 1 55.05 -48.83 19.41
N PHE A 2 55.15 -48.58 20.72
CA PHE A 2 54.06 -48.41 21.72
C PHE A 2 53.57 -49.67 22.47
N ASN A 3 54.48 -50.33 23.19
CA ASN A 3 54.17 -51.48 24.07
C ASN A 3 54.02 -51.09 25.57
N SER A 4 53.89 -49.79 25.89
CA SER A 4 53.77 -49.33 27.28
C SER A 4 52.37 -48.79 27.59
N ILE A 5 51.84 -49.12 28.76
CA ILE A 5 50.54 -48.63 29.24
C ILE A 5 50.52 -47.09 29.28
N ARG A 6 51.66 -46.47 29.64
CA ARG A 6 51.82 -45.01 29.72
C ARG A 6 51.68 -44.33 28.36
N SER A 7 52.26 -44.90 27.29
CA SER A 7 52.10 -44.34 25.94
C SER A 7 50.66 -44.46 25.44
N ARG A 8 49.92 -45.50 25.83
CA ARG A 8 48.49 -45.63 25.49
C ARG A 8 47.64 -44.59 26.20
N ILE A 9 47.90 -44.33 27.48
CA ILE A 9 47.18 -43.29 28.25
C ILE A 9 47.41 -41.91 27.64
N ILE A 10 48.65 -41.59 27.24
CA ILE A 10 48.97 -40.29 26.61
C ILE A 10 48.23 -40.14 25.27
N VAL A 11 48.21 -41.19 24.45
CA VAL A 11 47.48 -41.18 23.16
C VAL A 11 45.98 -41.04 23.35
N ILE A 12 45.42 -41.71 24.37
CA ILE A 12 44.00 -41.59 24.68
C ILE A 12 43.67 -40.17 25.14
N LEU A 13 44.47 -39.57 26.04
CA LEU A 13 44.25 -38.22 26.53
C LEU A 13 44.35 -37.16 25.42
N THR A 14 45.32 -37.29 24.52
CA THR A 14 45.44 -36.37 23.38
C THR A 14 44.28 -36.55 22.40
N MET A 15 43.88 -37.78 22.09
CA MET A 15 42.73 -38.07 21.25
C MET A 15 41.43 -37.54 21.86
N LEU A 16 41.26 -37.66 23.17
CA LEU A 16 40.09 -37.19 23.91
C LEU A 16 40.06 -35.66 23.98
N GLY A 17 41.21 -35.01 24.18
CA GLY A 17 41.33 -33.55 24.15
C GLY A 17 41.06 -32.95 22.76
N ILE A 18 41.59 -33.58 21.70
CA ILE A 18 41.30 -33.18 20.31
C ILE A 18 39.81 -33.38 20.01
N SER A 19 39.24 -34.51 20.41
CA SER A 19 37.80 -34.78 20.22
C SER A 19 36.92 -33.78 20.98
N LEU A 20 37.30 -33.42 22.22
CA LEU A 20 36.55 -32.48 23.04
C LEU A 20 36.67 -31.04 22.50
N GLY A 21 37.85 -30.65 22.03
CA GLY A 21 38.06 -29.37 21.34
C GLY A 21 37.29 -29.28 20.03
N TYR A 22 37.22 -30.38 19.27
CA TYR A 22 36.43 -30.45 18.04
C TYR A 22 34.94 -30.32 18.31
N LEU A 23 34.44 -30.91 19.39
CA LEU A 23 33.04 -30.78 19.82
C LEU A 23 32.69 -29.33 20.23
N TYR A 24 33.63 -28.60 20.83
CA TYR A 24 33.41 -27.21 21.21
C TYR A 24 33.49 -26.24 20.01
N ALA A 25 34.42 -26.50 19.07
CA ALA A 25 34.59 -25.66 17.89
C ALA A 25 33.48 -25.87 16.85
N ASN A 26 33.00 -27.10 16.69
CA ASN A 26 31.91 -27.41 15.79
C ASN A 26 30.60 -27.34 16.58
N GLN A 27 29.96 -26.18 16.57
CA GLN A 27 28.58 -26.08 17.07
C GLN A 27 27.72 -27.13 16.36
N ILE A 28 27.05 -27.97 17.16
CA ILE A 28 26.14 -28.99 16.65
C ILE A 28 25.06 -28.25 15.85
N LYS A 29 24.93 -28.58 14.56
CA LYS A 29 23.83 -28.05 13.74
C LYS A 29 22.53 -28.51 14.37
N LEU A 30 21.76 -27.57 14.93
CA LEU A 30 20.48 -27.87 15.54
C LEU A 30 19.50 -28.18 14.41
N GLY A 31 18.77 -29.30 14.53
CA GLY A 31 17.69 -29.62 13.60
C GLY A 31 16.49 -28.70 13.80
N LEU A 32 15.51 -28.76 12.89
CA LEU A 32 14.26 -27.98 12.93
C LEU A 32 13.53 -28.08 14.29
N ASP A 33 13.58 -29.25 14.94
CA ASP A 33 12.95 -29.48 16.25
C ASP A 33 13.60 -28.70 17.40
N LEU A 34 14.89 -28.34 17.27
CA LEU A 34 15.64 -27.60 18.29
C LEU A 34 15.89 -26.13 17.92
N GLN A 35 15.94 -25.81 16.63
CA GLN A 35 16.15 -24.44 16.13
C GLN A 35 14.83 -23.71 15.84
N GLY A 36 13.73 -24.45 15.74
CA GLY A 36 12.41 -23.90 15.42
C GLY A 36 12.28 -23.43 13.97
N GLY A 37 11.06 -23.45 13.45
CA GLY A 37 10.76 -22.97 12.11
C GLY A 37 9.39 -23.44 11.60
N MET A 38 9.02 -23.00 10.41
CA MET A 38 7.75 -23.33 9.76
C MET A 38 8.01 -24.14 8.49
N HIS A 39 7.33 -25.27 8.33
CA HIS A 39 7.33 -26.09 7.13
C HIS A 39 5.94 -26.08 6.50
N LEU A 40 5.83 -25.49 5.30
CA LEU A 40 4.59 -25.38 4.54
C LEU A 40 4.69 -26.23 3.28
N VAL A 41 3.63 -26.99 3.03
CA VAL A 41 3.43 -27.68 1.74
C VAL A 41 2.28 -26.99 1.04
N LEU A 42 2.57 -26.43 -0.12
CA LEU A 42 1.61 -25.72 -0.97
C LEU A 42 1.33 -26.60 -2.19
N GLU A 43 0.07 -26.69 -2.60
CA GLU A 43 -0.39 -27.44 -3.76
C GLU A 43 -1.20 -26.52 -4.68
N VAL A 44 -1.10 -26.74 -5.99
CA VAL A 44 -1.90 -25.99 -6.97
C VAL A 44 -3.32 -26.55 -7.00
N GLU A 45 -4.25 -25.74 -6.52
CA GLU A 45 -5.68 -26.03 -6.57
C GLU A 45 -6.21 -25.92 -8.00
N ASP A 46 -6.80 -27.02 -8.49
CA ASP A 46 -7.45 -27.12 -9.80
C ASP A 46 -8.75 -27.93 -9.66
N PRO A 47 -9.85 -27.30 -9.23
CA PRO A 47 -11.07 -28.01 -8.87
C PRO A 47 -11.78 -28.66 -10.06
N GLU A 48 -11.57 -28.14 -11.28
CA GLU A 48 -12.18 -28.66 -12.50
C GLU A 48 -11.25 -29.57 -13.31
N GLY A 49 -9.97 -29.68 -12.92
CA GLY A 49 -8.97 -30.52 -13.59
C GLY A 49 -8.68 -30.08 -15.02
N THR A 50 -8.92 -28.80 -15.34
CA THR A 50 -8.86 -28.27 -16.70
C THR A 50 -7.46 -27.80 -17.09
N LEU A 51 -6.53 -27.73 -16.13
CA LEU A 51 -5.17 -27.28 -16.39
C LEU A 51 -4.38 -28.33 -17.15
N THR A 52 -3.77 -27.90 -18.25
CA THR A 52 -2.77 -28.72 -18.94
C THR A 52 -1.53 -28.87 -18.06
N SER A 53 -0.76 -29.94 -18.26
CA SER A 53 0.50 -30.16 -17.52
C SER A 53 1.49 -28.99 -17.69
N GLU A 54 1.49 -28.36 -18.87
CA GLU A 54 2.30 -27.17 -19.16
C GLU A 54 1.82 -25.95 -18.37
N ALA A 55 0.50 -25.69 -18.35
CA ALA A 55 -0.07 -24.57 -17.58
C ALA A 55 0.18 -24.73 -16.08
N ARG A 56 0.16 -25.97 -15.57
CA ARG A 56 0.47 -26.29 -14.17
C ARG A 56 1.93 -26.02 -13.84
N ALA A 57 2.87 -26.45 -14.70
CA ALA A 57 4.30 -26.17 -14.51
C ALA A 57 4.57 -24.65 -14.51
N ASP A 58 3.98 -23.91 -15.44
CA ASP A 58 4.11 -22.46 -15.52
C ASP A 58 3.52 -21.75 -14.29
N ALA A 59 2.41 -22.26 -13.74
CA ALA A 59 1.79 -21.74 -12.53
C ALA A 59 2.69 -21.97 -11.31
N ILE A 60 3.29 -23.15 -11.20
CA ILE A 60 4.28 -23.48 -10.15
C ILE A 60 5.50 -22.56 -10.23
N ASP A 61 6.07 -22.36 -11.42
CA ASP A 61 7.24 -21.50 -11.60
C ASP A 61 6.94 -20.04 -11.27
N ARG A 62 5.73 -19.58 -11.60
CA ARG A 62 5.25 -18.25 -11.21
C ARG A 62 5.07 -18.15 -9.69
N ALA A 63 4.44 -19.15 -9.08
CA ALA A 63 4.23 -19.19 -7.64
C ALA A 63 5.56 -19.20 -6.89
N GLU A 64 6.55 -20.01 -7.31
CA GLU A 64 7.89 -20.04 -6.72
C GLU A 64 8.54 -18.65 -6.70
N ARG A 65 8.48 -17.94 -7.83
CA ARG A 65 9.04 -16.58 -7.95
C ARG A 65 8.34 -15.60 -7.02
N ILE A 66 7.01 -15.61 -6.98
CA ILE A 66 6.22 -14.73 -6.12
C ILE A 66 6.52 -15.02 -4.64
N LEU A 67 6.55 -16.29 -4.25
CA LEU A 67 6.86 -16.70 -2.89
C LEU A 67 8.24 -16.25 -2.47
N ARG A 68 9.26 -16.41 -3.34
CA ARG A 68 10.61 -15.94 -3.08
C ARG A 68 10.65 -14.43 -2.83
N THR A 69 10.07 -13.63 -3.73
CA THR A 69 10.01 -12.16 -3.56
C THR A 69 9.32 -11.76 -2.26
N ARG A 70 8.18 -12.37 -1.93
CA ARG A 70 7.44 -12.06 -0.69
C ARG A 70 8.20 -12.43 0.58
N ILE A 71 8.87 -13.59 0.57
CA ILE A 71 9.64 -14.06 1.72
C ILE A 71 10.90 -13.21 1.90
N ASP A 72 11.52 -12.78 0.81
CA ASP A 72 12.66 -11.85 0.83
C ASP A 72 12.23 -10.48 1.41
N GLU A 73 11.07 -9.95 1.00
CA GLU A 73 10.49 -8.71 1.56
C GLU A 73 10.13 -8.84 3.04
N PHE A 74 9.81 -10.04 3.50
CA PHE A 74 9.51 -10.32 4.90
C PHE A 74 10.76 -10.33 5.78
N GLY A 75 11.96 -10.41 5.18
CA GLY A 75 13.23 -10.34 5.90
C GLY A 75 13.67 -11.66 6.53
N VAL A 76 13.25 -12.80 5.97
CA VAL A 76 13.72 -14.12 6.45
C VAL A 76 15.14 -14.37 5.94
N GLU A 77 16.05 -14.66 6.86
CA GLU A 77 17.40 -15.12 6.51
C GLU A 77 17.35 -16.58 6.05
N GLU A 78 17.72 -16.84 4.80
CA GLU A 78 17.87 -18.18 4.21
C GLU A 78 16.59 -19.06 4.11
N PRO A 79 15.55 -18.61 3.39
CA PRO A 79 14.37 -19.46 3.13
C PRO A 79 14.68 -20.60 2.15
N LEU A 80 14.16 -21.80 2.45
CA LEU A 80 14.25 -22.95 1.56
C LEU A 80 12.93 -23.10 0.78
N ILE A 81 12.96 -22.84 -0.52
CA ILE A 81 11.81 -22.98 -1.41
C ILE A 81 12.17 -24.02 -2.46
N GLN A 82 11.45 -25.13 -2.50
CA GLN A 82 11.72 -26.24 -3.41
C GLN A 82 10.44 -26.76 -4.06
N LYS A 83 10.50 -27.00 -5.36
CA LYS A 83 9.42 -27.68 -6.10
C LYS A 83 9.55 -29.18 -5.91
N VAL A 84 8.45 -29.83 -5.55
CA VAL A 84 8.42 -31.29 -5.32
C VAL A 84 7.31 -31.92 -6.16
N GLY A 85 7.71 -32.78 -7.09
CA GLY A 85 6.76 -33.40 -8.02
C GLY A 85 6.31 -32.42 -9.11
N ALA A 86 5.03 -32.47 -9.48
CA ALA A 86 4.47 -31.69 -10.59
C ALA A 86 3.56 -30.53 -10.14
N ASP A 87 3.17 -30.51 -8.87
CA ASP A 87 2.05 -29.72 -8.35
C ASP A 87 2.29 -29.14 -6.96
N ARG A 88 3.43 -29.44 -6.31
CA ARG A 88 3.71 -29.01 -4.94
C ARG A 88 4.96 -28.16 -4.81
N ILE A 89 4.90 -27.22 -3.87
CA ILE A 89 6.01 -26.37 -3.45
C ILE A 89 6.16 -26.53 -1.94
N ILE A 90 7.36 -26.89 -1.52
CA ILE A 90 7.77 -26.93 -0.12
C ILE A 90 8.45 -25.61 0.21
N VAL A 91 8.00 -24.96 1.29
CA VAL A 91 8.58 -23.75 1.84
C VAL A 91 8.98 -24.01 3.28
N GLU A 92 10.26 -23.82 3.59
CA GLU A 92 10.79 -23.90 4.95
C GLU A 92 11.37 -22.55 5.34
N LEU A 93 10.88 -22.00 6.45
CA LEU A 93 11.36 -20.74 7.02
C LEU A 93 12.04 -21.03 8.37
N PRO A 94 13.35 -20.73 8.53
CA PRO A 94 14.04 -20.90 9.80
C PRO A 94 13.63 -19.82 10.82
N GLY A 95 13.75 -20.14 12.11
CA GLY A 95 13.77 -19.16 13.21
C GLY A 95 12.44 -18.90 13.94
N ASN A 96 12.46 -17.87 14.79
CA ASN A 96 11.34 -17.42 15.67
C ASN A 96 10.38 -16.45 14.98
N THR A 97 10.33 -16.52 13.66
CA THR A 97 9.49 -15.72 12.79
C THR A 97 8.02 -15.90 13.15
N ASP A 98 7.24 -14.82 13.22
CA ASP A 98 5.80 -14.87 13.51
C ASP A 98 5.08 -15.75 12.46
N GLU A 99 4.84 -17.01 12.83
CA GLU A 99 4.26 -18.06 11.99
C GLU A 99 2.91 -17.61 11.42
N SER A 100 2.11 -16.91 12.24
CA SER A 100 0.78 -16.43 11.83
C SER A 100 0.90 -15.37 10.73
N ARG A 101 1.88 -14.49 10.85
CA ARG A 101 2.11 -13.41 9.87
C ARG A 101 2.69 -13.95 8.56
N ALA A 102 3.68 -14.85 8.64
CA ALA A 102 4.27 -15.49 7.48
C ALA A 102 3.25 -16.37 6.73
N LYS A 103 2.42 -17.12 7.46
CA LYS A 103 1.31 -17.90 6.91
C LYS A 103 0.30 -17.01 6.16
N ASN A 104 -0.13 -15.89 6.77
CA ASN A 104 -1.06 -14.96 6.11
C ASN A 104 -0.47 -14.39 4.79
N LEU A 105 0.81 -14.02 4.78
CA LEU A 105 1.48 -13.50 3.60
C LEU A 105 1.57 -14.53 2.46
N ILE A 106 1.83 -15.79 2.80
CA ILE A 106 1.93 -16.89 1.84
C ILE A 106 0.54 -17.31 1.33
N GLN A 107 -0.48 -17.30 2.19
CA GLN A 107 -1.85 -17.68 1.83
C GLN A 107 -2.59 -16.60 1.02
N GLN A 108 -2.27 -15.32 1.22
CA GLN A 108 -2.97 -14.24 0.55
C GLN A 108 -2.60 -14.18 -0.94
N SER A 109 -3.53 -14.56 -1.82
CA SER A 109 -3.39 -14.27 -3.24
C SER A 109 -3.49 -12.75 -3.45
N ALA A 110 -2.44 -12.15 -4.02
CA ALA A 110 -2.42 -10.72 -4.30
C ALA A 110 -2.72 -10.54 -5.79
N PHE A 111 -4.00 -10.34 -6.10
CA PHE A 111 -4.43 -10.04 -7.45
C PHE A 111 -4.54 -8.53 -7.60
N LEU A 112 -3.58 -7.92 -8.31
CA LEU A 112 -3.56 -6.48 -8.57
C LEU A 112 -4.17 -6.22 -9.95
N GLU A 113 -5.30 -5.50 -9.95
CA GLU A 113 -5.93 -5.01 -11.18
C GLU A 113 -5.95 -3.49 -11.20
N PHE A 114 -5.54 -2.91 -12.34
CA PHE A 114 -5.76 -1.49 -12.61
C PHE A 114 -7.08 -1.35 -13.37
N LYS A 115 -8.05 -0.65 -12.77
CA LYS A 115 -9.33 -0.36 -13.40
C LYS A 115 -9.41 1.12 -13.72
N LEU A 116 -9.85 1.44 -14.93
CA LEU A 116 -10.22 2.81 -15.28
C LEU A 116 -11.52 3.15 -14.54
N VAL A 117 -11.51 4.29 -13.87
CA VAL A 117 -12.68 4.79 -13.15
C VAL A 117 -13.42 5.76 -14.06
N LEU A 118 -14.75 5.63 -14.11
CA LEU A 118 -15.60 6.57 -14.83
C LEU A 118 -15.47 7.97 -14.20
N PRO A 119 -15.43 9.04 -15.01
CA PRO A 119 -15.42 10.40 -14.48
C PRO A 119 -16.72 10.70 -13.72
N VAL A 120 -16.61 11.50 -12.65
CA VAL A 120 -17.71 11.79 -11.71
C VAL A 120 -18.92 12.42 -12.41
N SER A 121 -18.69 13.23 -13.45
CA SER A 121 -19.76 13.85 -14.24
C SER A 121 -20.67 12.83 -14.95
N GLU A 122 -20.11 11.71 -15.42
CA GLU A 122 -20.88 10.64 -16.03
C GLU A 122 -21.63 9.83 -14.97
N LEU A 123 -21.02 9.65 -13.80
CA LEU A 123 -21.65 8.99 -12.65
C LEU A 123 -22.90 9.74 -12.16
N GLU A 124 -22.84 11.07 -12.04
CA GLU A 124 -24.01 11.88 -11.62
C GLU A 124 -25.21 11.70 -12.57
N SER A 125 -24.94 11.70 -13.88
CA SER A 125 -25.97 11.48 -14.89
C SER A 125 -26.55 10.06 -14.84
N ALA A 126 -25.73 9.06 -14.52
CA ALA A 126 -26.16 7.68 -14.36
C ALA A 126 -27.00 7.51 -13.09
N LEU A 127 -26.57 8.09 -11.97
CA LEU A 127 -27.30 8.08 -10.70
C LEU A 127 -28.68 8.71 -10.84
N ALA A 128 -28.78 9.89 -11.46
CA ALA A 128 -30.06 10.54 -11.69
C ALA A 128 -31.04 9.72 -12.56
N ARG A 129 -30.51 8.91 -13.49
CA ARG A 129 -31.32 7.99 -14.31
C ARG A 129 -31.75 6.75 -13.52
N ILE A 130 -30.87 6.23 -12.67
CA ILE A 130 -31.14 5.11 -11.77
C ILE A 130 -32.24 5.52 -10.77
N ASP A 131 -32.11 6.66 -10.10
CA ASP A 131 -33.09 7.18 -9.15
C ASP A 131 -34.48 7.32 -9.79
N ARG A 132 -34.55 7.85 -11.00
CA ARG A 132 -35.82 8.00 -11.73
C ARG A 132 -36.47 6.66 -12.08
N GLN A 133 -35.67 5.64 -12.40
CA GLN A 133 -36.16 4.27 -12.64
C GLN A 133 -36.61 3.60 -11.34
N ILE A 134 -35.87 3.79 -10.24
CA ILE A 134 -36.22 3.25 -8.91
C ILE A 134 -37.56 3.84 -8.46
N VAL A 135 -37.73 5.16 -8.53
CA VAL A 135 -38.99 5.84 -8.19
C VAL A 135 -40.14 5.39 -9.11
N GLY A 136 -39.86 5.19 -10.40
CA GLY A 136 -40.86 4.72 -11.35
C GLY A 136 -41.31 3.26 -11.15
N VAL A 137 -40.46 2.41 -10.59
CA VAL A 137 -40.73 0.97 -10.39
C VAL A 137 -41.27 0.67 -8.98
N LEU A 138 -40.67 1.24 -7.94
CA LEU A 138 -41.13 1.05 -6.56
C LEU A 138 -42.32 1.93 -6.20
N GLY A 139 -42.51 3.06 -6.89
CA GLY A 139 -43.48 4.07 -6.50
C GLY A 139 -43.02 4.88 -5.29
N GLU A 140 -43.47 6.12 -5.19
CA GLU A 140 -43.12 7.03 -4.08
C GLU A 140 -43.57 6.48 -2.71
N ASP A 141 -44.66 5.71 -2.69
CA ASP A 141 -45.29 5.21 -1.47
C ASP A 141 -44.42 4.14 -0.78
N VAL A 142 -43.82 3.21 -1.55
CA VAL A 142 -42.95 2.15 -1.02
C VAL A 142 -41.59 2.72 -0.59
N LEU A 143 -41.09 3.74 -1.29
CA LEU A 143 -39.86 4.43 -0.91
C LEU A 143 -40.03 5.24 0.38
N ARG A 144 -41.21 5.85 0.58
CA ARG A 144 -41.59 6.48 1.86
C ARG A 144 -41.71 5.46 2.99
N GLU A 145 -42.20 4.26 2.72
CA GLU A 145 -42.37 3.21 3.72
C GLU A 145 -41.02 2.52 4.07
N MET A 146 -40.11 2.38 3.10
CA MET A 146 -38.75 1.86 3.31
C MET A 146 -37.80 2.90 3.92
N GLY A 147 -38.00 4.18 3.60
CA GLY A 147 -37.29 5.30 4.19
C GLY A 147 -37.90 5.64 5.55
N GLN A 148 -37.49 4.93 6.59
CA GLN A 148 -37.83 5.24 7.98
C GLN A 148 -37.95 6.74 8.21
N ASP A 149 -39.07 7.13 8.81
CA ASP A 149 -39.47 8.46 9.22
C ASP A 149 -38.29 9.33 9.69
N ALA A 150 -37.65 10.02 8.75
CA ALA A 150 -36.84 11.18 9.07
C ALA A 150 -37.80 12.37 9.23
N GLU A 151 -38.60 12.34 10.29
CA GLU A 151 -39.15 13.55 10.89
C GLU A 151 -37.99 14.36 11.52
N GLY A 152 -37.16 14.94 10.65
CA GLY A 152 -36.18 15.96 10.98
C GLY A 152 -36.72 17.33 10.61
N PRO A 153 -36.49 18.38 11.42
CA PRO A 153 -37.11 19.69 11.20
C PRO A 153 -36.67 20.25 9.86
N SER A 154 -37.66 20.55 9.01
CA SER A 154 -37.53 20.99 7.62
C SER A 154 -36.99 22.42 7.45
N GLN A 155 -36.15 22.92 8.36
CA GLN A 155 -35.64 24.30 8.27
C GLN A 155 -34.13 24.46 8.13
N ASP A 156 -33.29 23.43 8.34
CA ASP A 156 -31.84 23.69 8.40
C ASP A 156 -30.94 22.86 7.47
N VAL A 157 -31.47 22.09 6.53
CA VAL A 157 -30.62 21.40 5.55
C VAL A 157 -29.92 22.39 4.62
N GLN A 158 -30.58 23.50 4.27
CA GLN A 158 -30.01 24.56 3.44
C GLN A 158 -28.88 25.33 4.16
N ASN A 159 -29.00 25.53 5.48
CA ASN A 159 -28.01 26.24 6.30
C ASN A 159 -26.77 25.39 6.62
N LEU A 160 -26.94 24.06 6.70
CA LEU A 160 -25.86 23.10 6.92
C LEU A 160 -25.02 22.82 5.65
N ILE A 161 -25.66 22.82 4.47
CA ILE A 161 -24.97 22.56 3.20
C ILE A 161 -24.24 23.80 2.66
N PHE A 162 -24.82 24.99 2.84
CA PHE A 162 -24.28 26.22 2.27
C PHE A 162 -23.60 27.14 3.28
N GLY A 163 -23.52 26.74 4.56
CA GLY A 163 -22.80 27.46 5.60
C GLY A 163 -23.38 28.86 5.85
N GLY A 164 -24.26 28.97 6.84
CA GLY A 164 -24.92 30.22 7.28
C GLY A 164 -24.01 31.36 7.80
N GLN A 165 -22.76 31.46 7.36
CA GLN A 165 -21.85 32.58 7.64
C GLN A 165 -21.02 33.05 6.42
N ALA A 166 -21.15 32.43 5.24
CA ALA A 166 -20.36 32.88 4.07
C ALA A 166 -20.83 34.22 3.47
N ALA A 167 -22.06 34.66 3.77
CA ALA A 167 -22.58 35.93 3.25
C ALA A 167 -21.95 37.16 3.93
N ASP A 168 -21.51 37.04 5.20
CA ASP A 168 -20.97 38.19 5.96
C ASP A 168 -19.44 38.34 5.78
N THR A 169 -18.74 37.26 5.40
CA THR A 169 -17.29 37.29 5.16
C THR A 169 -16.91 37.76 3.75
N LEU A 170 -17.79 37.58 2.76
CA LEU A 170 -17.56 38.07 1.39
C LEU A 170 -17.75 39.59 1.26
N ALA A 171 -18.55 40.20 2.14
CA ALA A 171 -18.75 41.64 2.19
C ALA A 171 -17.57 42.38 2.86
N ALA A 172 -16.84 41.72 3.77
CA ALA A 172 -15.66 42.29 4.42
C ALA A 172 -14.42 42.22 3.53
N ASP A 173 -14.22 41.10 2.80
CA ASP A 173 -13.03 40.88 1.95
C ASP A 173 -13.05 41.71 0.65
N SER A 174 -14.25 42.02 0.12
CA SER A 174 -14.40 42.86 -1.07
C SER A 174 -14.23 44.36 -0.80
N ALA A 175 -14.34 44.80 0.46
CA ALA A 175 -14.13 46.19 0.85
C ALA A 175 -12.64 46.54 1.01
N ASP A 176 -11.82 45.60 1.52
CA ASP A 176 -10.37 45.76 1.65
C ASP A 176 -9.67 45.64 0.28
N ALA A 177 -10.07 44.68 -0.56
CA ALA A 177 -9.49 44.50 -1.90
C ALA A 177 -9.76 45.69 -2.84
N ALA A 178 -10.93 46.34 -2.73
CA ALA A 178 -11.26 47.51 -3.54
C ALA A 178 -10.51 48.79 -3.10
N ALA A 179 -10.07 48.85 -1.84
CA ALA A 179 -9.25 49.96 -1.34
C ALA A 179 -7.79 49.84 -1.81
N GLU A 180 -7.22 48.62 -1.79
CA GLU A 180 -5.87 48.36 -2.28
C GLU A 180 -5.75 48.59 -3.81
N GLU A 181 -6.74 48.14 -4.61
CA GLU A 181 -6.72 48.36 -6.06
C GLU A 181 -6.83 49.84 -6.45
N GLN A 182 -7.54 50.67 -5.67
CA GLN A 182 -7.64 52.11 -5.94
C GLN A 182 -6.36 52.87 -5.60
N GLU A 183 -5.64 52.48 -4.55
CA GLU A 183 -4.37 53.09 -4.18
C GLU A 183 -3.27 52.74 -5.21
N GLU A 184 -3.25 51.50 -5.69
CA GLU A 184 -2.28 51.06 -6.71
C GLU A 184 -2.54 51.70 -8.09
N GLN A 185 -3.83 51.89 -8.46
CA GLN A 185 -4.20 52.60 -9.69
C GLN A 185 -3.89 54.10 -9.63
N LEU A 186 -4.07 54.76 -8.48
CA LEU A 186 -3.67 56.16 -8.27
C LEU A 186 -2.14 56.33 -8.32
N ALA A 187 -1.39 55.39 -7.75
CA ALA A 187 0.07 55.38 -7.83
C ALA A 187 0.56 55.17 -9.27
N MET A 188 -0.07 54.28 -10.04
CA MET A 188 0.28 54.03 -11.44
C MET A 188 -0.05 55.24 -12.34
N LEU A 189 -1.18 55.91 -12.10
CA LEU A 189 -1.58 57.10 -12.86
C LEU A 189 -0.69 58.32 -12.55
N ALA A 190 -0.26 58.47 -11.30
CA ALA A 190 0.73 59.47 -10.90
C ALA A 190 2.12 59.19 -11.51
N ALA A 191 2.56 57.92 -11.57
CA ALA A 191 3.81 57.53 -12.21
C ALA A 191 3.79 57.78 -13.72
N HIS A 192 2.66 57.54 -14.39
CA HIS A 192 2.49 57.83 -15.82
C HIS A 192 2.55 59.34 -16.11
N ALA A 193 1.87 60.16 -15.29
CA ALA A 193 1.90 61.62 -15.44
C ALA A 193 3.30 62.23 -15.19
N ALA A 194 4.08 61.67 -14.26
CA ALA A 194 5.47 62.10 -14.00
C ALA A 194 6.40 61.75 -15.18
N HIS A 195 6.18 60.62 -15.83
CA HIS A 195 6.95 60.22 -17.01
C HIS A 195 6.66 61.12 -18.23
N GLU A 196 5.40 61.55 -18.41
CA GLU A 196 5.03 62.48 -19.48
C GLU A 196 5.61 63.89 -19.27
N ALA A 197 5.66 64.37 -18.03
CA ALA A 197 6.29 65.66 -17.70
C ALA A 197 7.82 65.64 -17.93
N GLY A 198 8.48 64.52 -17.61
CA GLY A 198 9.91 64.33 -17.87
C GLY A 198 10.25 64.33 -19.37
N GLN A 199 9.38 63.74 -20.20
CA GLN A 199 9.59 63.74 -21.66
C GLN A 199 9.41 65.13 -22.29
N ARG A 200 8.52 65.97 -21.75
CA ARG A 200 8.36 67.36 -22.24
C ARG A 200 9.55 68.25 -21.89
N ALA A 201 10.14 68.08 -20.70
CA ALA A 201 11.35 68.83 -20.33
C ALA A 201 12.59 68.45 -21.18
N VAL A 202 12.72 67.17 -21.56
CA VAL A 202 13.82 66.71 -22.44
C VAL A 202 13.65 67.19 -23.88
N ALA A 203 12.40 67.40 -24.35
CA ALA A 203 12.13 67.97 -25.66
C ALA A 203 12.47 69.47 -25.75
N GLU A 204 12.39 70.20 -24.63
CA GLU A 204 12.66 71.65 -24.59
C GLU A 204 14.16 71.99 -24.43
N GLN A 205 15.00 71.02 -24.02
CA GLN A 205 16.46 71.20 -23.86
C GLN A 205 17.28 70.82 -25.12
N ARG A 206 16.61 70.44 -26.22
CA ARG A 206 17.22 70.07 -27.51
C ARG A 206 16.83 70.99 -28.69
N ALA A 207 16.20 72.12 -28.40
CA ALA A 207 16.02 73.26 -29.32
C ALA A 207 16.96 74.40 -28.92
#